data_AF-A0A9W6TV69-F1
#
_entry.id   AF-A0A9W6TV69-F1
#
_cell.length_a   1.000
_cell.length_b   1.000
_cell.length_c   1.000
_cell.angle_alpha   90.00
_cell.angle_beta   90.00
_cell.angle_gamma   90.00
#
_symmetry.space_group_name_H-M   'P 1'
#
loop_
_entity.id
_entity.type
_entity.pdbx_description
1 polymer ?
#
loop_
_entity_poly.entity_id
_entity_poly.type
_entity_poly.pdbx_seq_one_letter_code
_entity_poly.pdbx_strand_id
1 'polypeptide(L)'
;MESDDTYKAYKLLNQEFTFDVDVSDLDCGLNGALYFVDMDTDGGMSRFSGNAAGAKYGTGYCDAQCPQDLKFISGEANVLNWTASTTDSNSGTGEYGSCCAEMDIWESNSISNAYTSHPCSVTSSAGGSYRCESEIECGSGDSRYDGVCDKDGCDFNPYRMGNQTFFGPGSDFTIDTTNSFTVVTRFITDDGTATGTLSEITRYYVQNDVSYEMPYATWSGIEDMNSLTESQCSTAKTEFGDEDDHKAMGGLEQLGLAMKRGMVLTMSLWTDSAAYCLWLDSDYPVTADVSDPGVSRGTCATTTGIPDDVISEQPDATVVFSNIRFGDIGTTVDGISTDSSSTSTSTSATTKTSSSGSSTSTSTSTTPSASTTSSASTSTSSTSPSTSSTETTSPSTSTTTTSATASTDADETSATADTTSTSVAAETTSTSSEANEADDASEVDAEADSAAESDADVDTTTATTTSAPATTTSAPSTSTSSCKTRARRN
;
A
#
# COMPACT_ATOMS: atom_id res chain seq x y z
N MET A 1 -14.19 -13.60 6.38
CA MET A 1 -14.57 -14.97 5.96
C MET A 1 -15.88 -14.91 5.17
N GLU A 2 -16.01 -15.69 4.09
CA GLU A 2 -17.27 -15.90 3.35
C GLU A 2 -18.01 -17.13 3.89
N SER A 3 -17.25 -18.18 4.22
CA SER A 3 -17.72 -19.40 4.89
C SER A 3 -16.75 -19.78 6.02
N ASP A 4 -17.00 -20.89 6.72
CA ASP A 4 -16.06 -21.38 7.75
C ASP A 4 -14.68 -21.75 7.20
N ASP A 5 -14.59 -22.06 5.89
CA ASP A 5 -13.39 -22.61 5.27
C ASP A 5 -12.81 -21.72 4.16
N THR A 6 -13.44 -20.56 3.87
CA THR A 6 -12.97 -19.63 2.83
C THR A 6 -13.04 -18.17 3.25
N TYR A 7 -12.04 -17.39 2.85
CA TYR A 7 -12.07 -15.94 2.88
C TYR A 7 -13.09 -15.39 1.89
N LYS A 8 -13.55 -14.17 2.16
CA LYS A 8 -14.37 -13.41 1.21
C LYS A 8 -13.45 -12.67 0.26
N ALA A 9 -13.58 -12.97 -1.04
CA ALA A 9 -12.89 -12.24 -2.10
C ALA A 9 -13.77 -11.07 -2.56
N TYR A 10 -13.26 -9.85 -2.42
CA TYR A 10 -13.91 -8.62 -2.87
C TYR A 10 -13.35 -8.22 -4.22
N LYS A 11 -14.21 -8.19 -5.24
CA LYS A 11 -13.85 -7.73 -6.59
C LYS A 11 -14.03 -6.22 -6.67
N LEU A 12 -12.96 -5.47 -6.45
CA LEU A 12 -13.03 -4.05 -6.13
C LEU A 12 -13.21 -3.13 -7.36
N LEU A 13 -12.90 -3.60 -8.57
CA LEU A 13 -12.97 -2.75 -9.78
C LEU A 13 -14.38 -2.22 -10.05
N ASN A 14 -14.49 -0.90 -10.23
CA ASN A 14 -15.73 -0.17 -10.43
C ASN A 14 -16.75 -0.40 -9.30
N GLN A 15 -16.25 -0.50 -8.07
CA GLN A 15 -17.06 -0.64 -6.86
C GLN A 15 -16.66 0.41 -5.82
N GLU A 16 -17.50 0.52 -4.80
CA GLU A 16 -17.33 1.38 -3.62
C GLU A 16 -17.26 0.49 -2.37
N PHE A 17 -16.20 0.67 -1.59
CA PHE A 17 -16.02 0.04 -0.29
C PHE A 17 -16.10 1.10 0.81
N THR A 18 -16.85 0.80 1.86
CA THR A 18 -17.16 1.77 2.91
C THR A 18 -17.23 1.10 4.25
N PHE A 19 -16.79 1.81 5.28
CA PHE A 19 -16.90 1.36 6.67
C PHE A 19 -16.97 2.58 7.59
N ASP A 20 -17.51 2.38 8.79
CA ASP A 20 -17.37 3.32 9.89
C ASP A 20 -16.18 2.91 10.74
N VAL A 21 -15.43 3.88 11.23
CA VAL A 21 -14.26 3.66 12.08
C VAL A 21 -14.29 4.55 13.32
N ASP A 22 -13.76 4.02 14.41
CA ASP A 22 -13.39 4.76 15.61
C ASP A 22 -11.92 4.48 15.94
N VAL A 23 -11.10 5.52 15.86
CA VAL A 23 -9.66 5.52 16.18
C VAL A 23 -9.36 6.42 17.38
N SER A 24 -10.37 6.87 18.12
CA SER A 24 -10.22 7.86 19.20
C SER A 24 -9.33 7.36 20.35
N ASP A 25 -9.20 6.04 20.50
CA ASP A 25 -8.36 5.38 21.50
C ASP A 25 -6.99 4.94 20.93
N LEU A 26 -6.60 5.38 19.72
CA LEU A 26 -5.28 5.13 19.12
C LEU A 26 -4.46 6.42 19.07
N ASP A 27 -3.37 6.52 19.80
CA ASP A 27 -2.42 7.64 19.74
C ASP A 27 -1.16 7.26 18.93
N CYS A 28 -0.19 8.17 18.87
CA CYS A 28 1.10 8.01 18.19
C CYS A 28 1.72 6.62 18.41
N GLY A 29 2.25 6.02 17.34
CA GLY A 29 2.93 4.72 17.41
C GLY A 29 2.04 3.49 17.26
N LEU A 30 0.71 3.66 17.22
CA LEU A 30 -0.22 2.60 16.85
C LEU A 30 -0.70 2.77 15.41
N ASN A 31 -1.02 1.65 14.76
CA ASN A 31 -1.73 1.63 13.49
C ASN A 31 -2.90 0.64 13.59
N GLY A 32 -4.13 1.17 13.52
CA GLY A 32 -5.32 0.39 13.27
C GLY A 32 -5.56 0.32 11.77
N ALA A 33 -5.22 -0.81 11.15
CA ALA A 33 -5.24 -0.95 9.70
C ALA A 33 -6.44 -1.76 9.19
N LEU A 34 -6.98 -1.34 8.05
CA LEU A 34 -7.99 -2.07 7.27
C LEU A 34 -7.58 -2.00 5.79
N TYR A 35 -7.35 -3.15 5.19
CA TYR A 35 -6.69 -3.25 3.89
C TYR A 35 -7.09 -4.53 3.15
N PHE A 36 -6.70 -4.64 1.89
CA PHE A 36 -6.94 -5.80 1.05
C PHE A 36 -5.63 -6.39 0.54
N VAL A 37 -5.53 -7.72 0.56
CA VAL A 37 -4.37 -8.46 0.04
C VAL A 37 -4.79 -9.55 -0.95
N ASP A 38 -3.96 -9.82 -1.95
CA ASP A 38 -4.18 -10.84 -2.99
C ASP A 38 -3.85 -12.26 -2.48
N MET A 39 -4.57 -12.70 -1.46
CA MET A 39 -4.48 -14.05 -0.89
C MET A 39 -5.37 -15.06 -1.60
N ASP A 40 -4.96 -16.33 -1.59
CA ASP A 40 -5.84 -17.43 -1.98
C ASP A 40 -7.05 -17.53 -1.04
N THR A 41 -8.26 -17.67 -1.60
CA THR A 41 -9.50 -17.71 -0.79
C THR A 41 -9.58 -18.90 0.16
N ASP A 42 -8.86 -19.99 -0.09
CA ASP A 42 -8.77 -21.16 0.80
C ASP A 42 -7.54 -21.11 1.73
N GLY A 43 -6.82 -19.98 1.75
CA GLY A 43 -5.57 -19.82 2.51
C GLY A 43 -4.39 -20.63 1.97
N GLY A 44 -4.46 -21.07 0.71
CA GLY A 44 -3.40 -21.77 -0.02
C GLY A 44 -3.54 -23.30 0.01
N MET A 45 -4.64 -23.86 0.52
CA MET A 45 -4.81 -25.33 0.65
C MET A 45 -4.75 -26.05 -0.70
N SER A 46 -5.40 -25.50 -1.73
CA SER A 46 -5.43 -26.10 -3.07
C SER A 46 -4.09 -26.06 -3.79
N ARG A 47 -3.28 -25.02 -3.52
CA ARG A 47 -1.95 -24.83 -4.13
C ARG A 47 -0.85 -25.59 -3.39
N PHE A 48 -0.96 -25.74 -2.08
CA PHE A 48 0.11 -26.25 -1.23
C PHE A 48 -0.36 -27.43 -0.38
N SER A 49 -0.01 -28.65 -0.81
CA SER A 49 -0.44 -29.89 -0.14
C SER A 49 0.06 -30.05 1.31
N GLY A 50 1.09 -29.30 1.70
CA GLY A 50 1.55 -29.20 3.09
C GLY A 50 0.60 -28.38 3.99
N ASN A 51 -0.27 -27.55 3.42
CA ASN A 51 -1.28 -26.80 4.14
C ASN A 51 -2.58 -27.62 4.27
N ALA A 52 -2.75 -28.25 5.43
CA ALA A 52 -3.99 -28.96 5.79
C ALA A 52 -4.97 -28.12 6.62
N ALA A 53 -4.67 -26.84 6.88
CA ALA A 53 -5.42 -25.99 7.80
C ALA A 53 -6.29 -24.95 7.06
N GLY A 54 -5.70 -24.19 6.13
CA GLY A 54 -6.39 -23.24 5.28
C GLY A 54 -6.97 -22.00 5.96
N ALA A 55 -7.85 -21.32 5.23
CA ALA A 55 -8.47 -20.05 5.64
C ALA A 55 -9.18 -20.15 6.99
N LYS A 56 -9.72 -21.31 7.36
CA LYS A 56 -10.31 -21.59 8.68
C LYS A 56 -9.37 -21.24 9.83
N TYR A 57 -8.06 -21.41 9.63
CA TYR A 57 -7.01 -21.15 10.61
C TYR A 57 -6.18 -19.91 10.29
N GLY A 58 -6.61 -19.07 9.33
CA GLY A 58 -5.91 -17.83 9.01
C GLY A 58 -4.61 -18.02 8.21
N THR A 59 -4.46 -19.12 7.45
CA THR A 59 -3.23 -19.35 6.68
C THR A 59 -3.19 -18.56 5.37
N GLY A 60 -2.00 -18.50 4.76
CA GLY A 60 -1.79 -18.00 3.41
C GLY A 60 -1.59 -16.48 3.32
N TYR A 61 -1.33 -15.83 4.45
CA TYR A 61 -1.07 -14.39 4.47
C TYR A 61 0.13 -14.01 3.60
N CYS A 62 0.02 -12.87 2.96
CA CYS A 62 1.00 -12.19 2.14
C CYS A 62 0.61 -10.72 2.08
N ASP A 63 1.57 -9.85 1.80
CA ASP A 63 1.35 -8.44 1.53
C ASP A 63 2.52 -7.89 0.69
N ALA A 64 2.53 -6.58 0.40
CA ALA A 64 3.54 -6.00 -0.48
C ALA A 64 4.90 -5.82 0.21
N GLN A 65 4.97 -5.95 1.54
CA GLN A 65 6.22 -5.92 2.29
C GLN A 65 7.01 -7.22 2.17
N CYS A 66 6.43 -8.27 1.58
CA CYS A 66 7.02 -9.60 1.48
C CYS A 66 7.49 -10.15 2.85
N PRO A 67 6.62 -10.18 3.87
CA PRO A 67 6.98 -10.46 5.26
C PRO A 67 7.68 -11.80 5.41
N GLN A 68 8.84 -11.77 6.05
CA GLN A 68 9.65 -12.96 6.39
C GLN A 68 9.38 -13.47 7.81
N ASP A 69 8.52 -12.81 8.58
CA ASP A 69 8.15 -13.19 9.94
C ASP A 69 6.99 -14.18 10.03
N LEU A 70 6.39 -14.51 8.88
CA LEU A 70 5.37 -15.55 8.79
C LEU A 70 5.94 -16.92 9.13
N LYS A 71 5.32 -17.58 10.11
CA LYS A 71 5.75 -18.88 10.63
C LYS A 71 5.50 -20.04 9.65
N PHE A 72 4.51 -19.90 8.78
CA PHE A 72 4.17 -20.88 7.74
C PHE A 72 3.92 -20.18 6.40
N ILE A 73 4.64 -20.58 5.37
CA ILE A 73 4.55 -20.03 4.00
C ILE A 73 4.46 -21.21 3.03
N SER A 74 3.52 -21.16 2.08
CA SER A 74 3.35 -22.19 1.05
C SER A 74 3.22 -23.63 1.60
N GLY A 75 2.55 -23.79 2.75
CA GLY A 75 2.35 -25.09 3.40
C GLY A 75 3.57 -25.67 4.12
N GLU A 76 4.64 -24.89 4.27
CA GLU A 76 5.89 -25.29 4.95
C GLU A 76 6.17 -24.34 6.13
N ALA A 77 6.83 -24.85 7.17
CA ALA A 77 7.27 -24.01 8.29
C ALA A 77 8.50 -23.20 7.88
N ASN A 78 8.46 -21.88 8.06
CA ASN A 78 9.54 -20.96 7.67
C ASN A 78 10.68 -20.92 8.70
N VAL A 79 11.23 -22.08 9.05
CA VAL A 79 12.20 -22.23 10.17
C VAL A 79 13.66 -22.19 9.72
N LEU A 80 13.91 -22.21 8.41
CA LEU A 80 15.26 -22.10 7.87
C LEU A 80 15.80 -20.70 8.16
N ASN A 81 17.04 -20.65 8.67
CA ASN A 81 17.72 -19.41 9.05
C ASN A 81 16.92 -18.49 9.99
N TRP A 82 16.01 -19.06 10.79
CA TRP A 82 15.17 -18.29 11.70
C TRP A 82 15.99 -17.46 12.70
N THR A 83 15.82 -16.15 12.67
CA THR A 83 16.48 -15.19 13.54
C THR A 83 15.45 -14.47 14.39
N ALA A 84 15.54 -14.60 15.72
CA ALA A 84 14.63 -13.92 16.64
C ALA A 84 14.80 -12.40 16.53
N SER A 85 13.69 -11.66 16.58
CA SER A 85 13.73 -10.19 16.62
C SER A 85 14.42 -9.71 17.90
N THR A 86 15.21 -8.64 17.78
CA THR A 86 15.84 -7.99 18.95
C THR A 86 14.89 -7.02 19.66
N THR A 87 13.78 -6.63 19.01
CA THR A 87 12.81 -5.64 19.49
C THR A 87 11.44 -6.24 19.81
N ASP A 88 11.11 -7.43 19.30
CA ASP A 88 9.88 -8.15 19.62
C ASP A 88 10.16 -9.60 20.04
N SER A 89 9.90 -9.91 21.31
CA SER A 89 10.08 -11.25 21.87
C SER A 89 9.19 -12.34 21.28
N ASN A 90 8.13 -11.98 20.53
CA ASN A 90 7.17 -12.91 19.92
C ASN A 90 7.40 -13.14 18.42
N SER A 91 8.36 -12.42 17.84
CA SER A 91 8.63 -12.42 16.41
C SER A 91 10.08 -12.77 16.07
N GLY A 92 10.34 -12.95 14.79
CA GLY A 92 11.60 -13.30 14.17
C GLY A 92 11.38 -13.48 12.68
N THR A 93 12.45 -13.60 11.90
CA THR A 93 12.36 -13.77 10.45
C THR A 93 13.01 -15.07 10.01
N GLY A 94 12.36 -15.78 9.08
CA GLY A 94 12.89 -16.95 8.40
C GLY A 94 13.56 -16.59 7.07
N GLU A 95 13.97 -17.61 6.33
CA GLU A 95 14.59 -17.47 5.00
C GLU A 95 13.61 -16.92 3.96
N TYR A 96 12.37 -17.40 3.97
CA TYR A 96 11.37 -17.06 2.96
C TYR A 96 10.51 -15.88 3.37
N GLY A 97 10.03 -15.12 2.39
CA GLY A 97 8.95 -14.13 2.57
C GLY A 97 7.71 -14.49 1.75
N SER A 98 6.58 -13.84 2.03
CA SER A 98 5.30 -14.06 1.35
C SER A 98 4.78 -12.75 0.74
N CYS A 99 4.98 -12.57 -0.56
CA CYS A 99 4.65 -11.38 -1.32
C CYS A 99 3.27 -11.49 -1.98
N CYS A 100 2.48 -10.43 -1.99
CA CYS A 100 1.36 -10.26 -2.92
C CYS A 100 0.92 -8.79 -3.00
N ALA A 101 0.10 -8.46 -4.00
CA ALA A 101 -0.41 -7.11 -4.15
C ALA A 101 -1.29 -6.72 -2.95
N GLU A 102 -1.19 -5.45 -2.57
CA GLU A 102 -1.83 -4.89 -1.39
C GLU A 102 -2.50 -3.55 -1.73
N MET A 103 -3.66 -3.33 -1.13
CA MET A 103 -4.39 -2.08 -1.19
C MET A 103 -4.77 -1.68 0.23
N ASP A 104 -4.02 -0.72 0.76
CA ASP A 104 -4.27 -0.15 2.07
C ASP A 104 -5.39 0.86 1.99
N ILE A 105 -6.57 0.45 2.45
CA ILE A 105 -7.72 1.35 2.51
C ILE A 105 -7.54 2.35 3.65
N TRP A 106 -6.92 1.89 4.74
CA TRP A 106 -6.84 2.64 5.97
C TRP A 106 -5.65 2.16 6.79
N GLU A 107 -4.69 3.04 6.99
CA GLU A 107 -3.64 2.93 8.00
C GLU A 107 -3.71 4.19 8.85
N SER A 108 -3.93 4.07 10.16
CA SER A 108 -4.27 5.24 10.95
C SER A 108 -4.16 5.04 12.46
N ASN A 109 -3.89 6.16 13.12
CA ASN A 109 -4.27 6.45 14.49
C ASN A 109 -5.05 7.77 14.54
N SER A 110 -5.36 8.30 15.72
CA SER A 110 -6.09 9.56 15.85
C SER A 110 -5.36 10.78 15.29
N ILE A 111 -4.04 10.70 15.03
CA ILE A 111 -3.22 11.83 14.57
C ILE A 111 -3.13 11.89 13.05
N SER A 112 -2.93 10.74 12.40
CA SER A 112 -2.72 10.66 10.95
C SER A 112 -3.44 9.47 10.33
N ASN A 113 -3.68 9.56 9.02
CA ASN A 113 -4.11 8.41 8.22
C ASN A 113 -3.42 8.42 6.86
N ALA A 114 -3.34 7.24 6.25
CA ALA A 114 -2.95 7.03 4.86
C ALA A 114 -3.86 6.00 4.19
N TYR A 115 -3.94 6.10 2.86
CA TYR A 115 -4.38 5.00 2.00
C TYR A 115 -3.41 4.88 0.83
N THR A 116 -3.06 3.65 0.48
CA THR A 116 -1.85 3.38 -0.30
C THR A 116 -2.06 2.21 -1.24
N SER A 117 -1.66 2.36 -2.50
CA SER A 117 -1.68 1.28 -3.49
C SER A 117 -0.30 0.65 -3.62
N HIS A 118 -0.22 -0.69 -3.50
CA HIS A 118 1.03 -1.45 -3.58
C HIS A 118 0.93 -2.58 -4.63
N PRO A 119 1.31 -2.32 -5.89
CA PRO A 119 1.37 -3.34 -6.92
C PRO A 119 2.58 -4.26 -6.75
N CYS A 120 2.45 -5.49 -7.24
CA CYS A 120 3.56 -6.44 -7.38
C CYS A 120 3.67 -6.95 -8.81
N SER A 121 4.88 -7.06 -9.33
CA SER A 121 5.15 -7.57 -10.69
C SER A 121 4.67 -9.03 -10.89
N VAL A 122 4.64 -9.83 -9.81
CA VAL A 122 4.23 -11.24 -9.80
C VAL A 122 2.72 -11.48 -9.73
N THR A 123 1.90 -10.42 -9.65
CA THR A 123 0.44 -10.51 -9.43
C THR A 123 -0.27 -11.48 -10.37
N SER A 124 0.10 -11.49 -11.67
CA SER A 124 -0.54 -12.38 -12.65
C SER A 124 0.01 -13.81 -12.65
N SER A 125 1.30 -13.98 -12.40
CA SER A 125 1.95 -15.30 -12.43
C SER A 125 1.68 -16.11 -11.15
N ALA A 126 1.55 -15.43 -10.01
CA ALA A 126 1.28 -16.06 -8.72
C ALA A 126 -0.21 -16.40 -8.55
N GLY A 127 -1.11 -15.46 -8.91
CA GLY A 127 -2.56 -15.61 -8.75
C GLY A 127 -3.02 -15.79 -7.29
N GLY A 128 -2.27 -15.24 -6.35
CA GLY A 128 -2.37 -15.44 -4.91
C GLY A 128 -1.02 -15.14 -4.24
N SER A 129 -0.78 -15.67 -3.04
CA SER A 129 0.51 -15.50 -2.35
C SER A 129 1.69 -16.03 -3.17
N TYR A 130 2.80 -15.29 -3.19
CA TYR A 130 4.06 -15.64 -3.85
C TYR A 130 5.18 -15.78 -2.80
N ARG A 131 5.88 -16.93 -2.77
CA ARG A 131 7.02 -17.11 -1.86
C ARG A 131 8.29 -16.56 -2.51
N CYS A 132 8.88 -15.54 -1.91
CA CYS A 132 10.22 -15.07 -2.27
C CYS A 132 11.30 -15.84 -1.47
N GLU A 133 12.46 -16.06 -2.09
CA GLU A 133 13.50 -16.95 -1.56
C GLU A 133 14.86 -16.27 -1.32
N SER A 134 15.00 -15.00 -1.72
CA SER A 134 16.25 -14.26 -1.55
C SER A 134 16.00 -12.84 -1.07
N GLU A 135 17.04 -12.23 -0.47
CA GLU A 135 16.97 -10.84 -0.01
C GLU A 135 16.52 -9.88 -1.11
N ILE A 136 17.06 -10.06 -2.32
CA ILE A 136 16.71 -9.28 -3.50
C ILE A 136 15.24 -9.49 -3.86
N GLU A 137 14.80 -10.74 -4.01
CA GLU A 137 13.43 -11.04 -4.43
C GLU A 137 12.38 -10.58 -3.40
N CYS A 138 12.68 -10.72 -2.12
CA CYS A 138 11.83 -10.24 -1.02
C CYS A 138 11.92 -8.72 -0.81
N GLY A 139 12.81 -8.02 -1.50
CA GLY A 139 13.12 -6.61 -1.28
C GLY A 139 13.49 -6.30 0.18
N SER A 140 14.20 -7.20 0.85
CA SER A 140 14.60 -7.04 2.25
C SER A 140 15.98 -6.36 2.36
N GLY A 141 16.30 -5.86 3.55
CA GLY A 141 17.61 -5.21 3.78
C GLY A 141 17.81 -4.00 2.88
N ASP A 142 18.95 -3.95 2.19
CA ASP A 142 19.30 -2.84 1.29
C ASP A 142 18.59 -2.95 -0.08
N SER A 143 17.90 -4.06 -0.36
CA SER A 143 17.24 -4.34 -1.64
C SER A 143 15.78 -3.90 -1.71
N ARG A 144 15.36 -2.91 -0.93
CA ARG A 144 13.96 -2.43 -0.84
C ARG A 144 13.27 -2.26 -2.20
N TYR A 145 14.00 -1.76 -3.20
CA TYR A 145 13.52 -1.43 -4.55
C TYR A 145 13.95 -2.45 -5.63
N ASP A 146 14.54 -3.57 -5.25
CA ASP A 146 14.92 -4.66 -6.16
C ASP A 146 13.91 -5.84 -6.13
N GLY A 147 12.94 -5.77 -5.21
CA GLY A 147 11.98 -6.82 -4.93
C GLY A 147 10.90 -6.98 -5.99
N VAL A 148 10.03 -7.97 -5.77
CA VAL A 148 8.88 -8.24 -6.66
C VAL A 148 7.66 -7.37 -6.39
N CYS A 149 7.68 -6.60 -5.30
CA CYS A 149 6.58 -5.76 -4.82
C CYS A 149 7.06 -4.36 -4.46
N ASP A 150 6.21 -3.37 -4.72
CA ASP A 150 6.41 -1.99 -4.28
C ASP A 150 6.14 -1.86 -2.78
N LYS A 151 7.19 -1.68 -2.00
CA LYS A 151 7.11 -1.55 -0.53
C LYS A 151 6.70 -0.17 -0.05
N ASP A 152 6.95 0.88 -0.84
CA ASP A 152 6.60 2.25 -0.45
C ASP A 152 5.14 2.54 -0.77
N GLY A 153 4.67 2.03 -1.91
CA GLY A 153 3.33 2.30 -2.41
C GLY A 153 3.19 3.69 -3.03
N CYS A 154 2.03 3.95 -3.62
CA CYS A 154 1.57 5.30 -3.88
C CYS A 154 0.57 5.72 -2.79
N ASP A 155 1.06 6.50 -1.83
CA ASP A 155 0.30 6.89 -0.64
C ASP A 155 -0.39 8.25 -0.79
N PHE A 156 -1.50 8.40 -0.08
CA PHE A 156 -2.09 9.70 0.19
C PHE A 156 -2.40 9.82 1.68
N ASN A 157 -1.50 10.51 2.37
CA ASN A 157 -1.71 11.03 3.72
C ASN A 157 -1.97 12.55 3.61
N PRO A 158 -3.13 13.09 4.07
CA PRO A 158 -3.48 14.49 3.90
C PRO A 158 -2.49 15.45 4.58
N TYR A 159 -1.89 15.04 5.70
CA TYR A 159 -0.86 15.81 6.39
C TYR A 159 0.43 15.86 5.56
N ARG A 160 0.87 14.70 5.03
CA ARG A 160 2.04 14.59 4.14
C ARG A 160 1.86 15.39 2.84
N MET A 161 0.64 15.43 2.32
CA MET A 161 0.26 16.23 1.15
C MET A 161 0.12 17.74 1.47
N GLY A 162 0.36 18.13 2.72
CA GLY A 162 0.48 19.52 3.17
C GLY A 162 -0.75 20.12 3.84
N ASN A 163 -1.89 19.39 3.89
CA ASN A 163 -3.05 19.83 4.66
C ASN A 163 -3.02 19.29 6.10
N GLN A 164 -2.45 20.09 6.99
CA GLN A 164 -2.25 19.74 8.40
C GLN A 164 -3.48 19.96 9.30
N THR A 165 -4.62 20.35 8.74
CA THR A 165 -5.86 20.65 9.49
C THR A 165 -7.06 19.81 9.04
N PHE A 166 -6.84 18.84 8.16
CA PHE A 166 -7.91 18.01 7.63
C PHE A 166 -8.32 16.90 8.60
N PHE A 167 -7.37 16.20 9.21
CA PHE A 167 -7.60 15.02 10.03
C PHE A 167 -6.83 15.14 11.34
N GLY A 168 -7.47 14.93 12.48
CA GLY A 168 -6.83 14.96 13.78
C GLY A 168 -7.81 15.08 14.95
N PRO A 169 -7.32 15.05 16.20
CA PRO A 169 -8.18 15.00 17.37
C PRO A 169 -8.72 16.38 17.74
N GLY A 170 -10.04 16.55 17.62
CA GLY A 170 -10.78 17.70 18.09
C GLY A 170 -11.46 18.51 16.97
N SER A 171 -12.36 19.40 17.37
CA SER A 171 -13.23 20.17 16.47
C SER A 171 -12.51 21.22 15.60
N ASP A 172 -11.20 21.40 15.79
CA ASP A 172 -10.39 22.28 14.95
C ASP A 172 -9.99 21.60 13.62
N PHE A 173 -10.12 20.27 13.54
CA PHE A 173 -9.90 19.49 12.32
C PHE A 173 -11.19 19.31 11.51
N THR A 174 -11.05 19.12 10.19
CA THR A 174 -12.19 18.85 9.30
C THR A 174 -12.87 17.52 9.64
N ILE A 175 -12.06 16.48 9.88
CA ILE A 175 -12.45 15.19 10.40
C ILE A 175 -11.92 15.09 11.83
N ASP A 176 -12.83 15.16 12.80
CA ASP A 176 -12.52 15.09 14.23
C ASP A 176 -12.38 13.63 14.67
N THR A 177 -11.16 13.18 14.92
CA THR A 177 -10.87 11.78 15.27
C THR A 177 -11.25 11.40 16.70
N THR A 178 -11.76 12.34 17.50
CA THR A 178 -12.33 12.04 18.83
C THR A 178 -13.72 11.39 18.75
N ASN A 179 -14.29 11.27 17.54
CA ASN A 179 -15.57 10.65 17.28
C ASN A 179 -15.46 9.69 16.09
N SER A 180 -16.38 8.73 16.01
CA SER A 180 -16.49 7.86 14.84
C SER A 180 -16.89 8.64 13.57
N PHE A 181 -16.43 8.16 12.42
CA PHE A 181 -16.76 8.68 11.09
C PHE A 181 -16.78 7.55 10.06
N THR A 182 -17.38 7.81 8.90
CA THR A 182 -17.41 6.90 7.76
C THR A 182 -16.26 7.21 6.80
N VAL A 183 -15.61 6.15 6.29
CA VAL A 183 -14.60 6.20 5.23
C VAL A 183 -15.19 5.56 3.98
N VAL A 184 -15.12 6.25 2.84
CA VAL A 184 -15.62 5.78 1.53
C VAL A 184 -14.48 5.77 0.54
N THR A 185 -14.21 4.62 -0.08
CA THR A 185 -13.20 4.46 -1.12
C THR A 185 -13.85 3.93 -2.40
N ARG A 186 -13.59 4.56 -3.54
CA ARG A 186 -14.09 4.12 -4.85
C ARG A 186 -12.94 3.78 -5.76
N PHE A 187 -13.09 2.68 -6.50
CA PHE A 187 -12.09 2.18 -7.44
C PHE A 187 -12.61 2.39 -8.85
N ILE A 188 -12.24 3.51 -9.46
CA ILE A 188 -12.73 3.93 -10.76
C ILE A 188 -11.96 3.18 -11.86
N THR A 189 -12.69 2.66 -12.84
CA THR A 189 -12.09 2.10 -14.05
C THR A 189 -12.22 3.06 -15.24
N ASP A 190 -11.28 2.95 -16.18
CA ASP A 190 -11.17 3.76 -17.39
C ASP A 190 -12.45 3.80 -18.26
N ASP A 191 -13.23 2.72 -18.24
CA ASP A 191 -14.48 2.56 -19.00
C ASP A 191 -15.75 2.55 -18.13
N GLY A 192 -15.61 2.73 -16.82
CA GLY A 192 -16.73 2.70 -15.86
C GLY A 192 -17.39 1.33 -15.72
N THR A 193 -16.69 0.25 -16.05
CA THR A 193 -17.16 -1.14 -15.89
C THR A 193 -16.27 -1.94 -14.93
N ALA A 194 -16.82 -3.00 -14.35
CA ALA A 194 -16.07 -3.93 -13.49
C ALA A 194 -14.99 -4.75 -14.24
N THR A 195 -14.88 -4.58 -15.56
CA THR A 195 -13.89 -5.28 -16.40
C THR A 195 -12.78 -4.41 -16.93
N GLY A 196 -12.94 -3.08 -16.86
CA GLY A 196 -11.99 -2.08 -17.30
C GLY A 196 -10.72 -2.04 -16.45
N THR A 197 -9.84 -1.12 -16.79
CA THR A 197 -8.54 -0.92 -16.14
C THR A 197 -8.71 0.03 -14.95
N LEU A 198 -8.16 -0.31 -13.78
CA LEU A 198 -8.15 0.61 -12.63
C LEU A 198 -7.40 1.89 -13.02
N SER A 199 -8.09 3.03 -12.97
CA SER A 199 -7.53 4.32 -13.39
C SER A 199 -7.38 5.31 -12.24
N GLU A 200 -8.24 5.21 -11.22
CA GLU A 200 -8.26 6.17 -10.12
C GLU A 200 -8.84 5.56 -8.84
N ILE A 201 -8.27 5.92 -7.69
CA ILE A 201 -8.80 5.59 -6.36
C ILE A 201 -9.16 6.90 -5.64
N THR A 202 -10.45 7.11 -5.39
CA THR A 202 -10.97 8.32 -4.73
C THR A 202 -11.37 8.05 -3.29
N ARG A 203 -11.26 9.07 -2.44
CA ARG A 203 -11.55 9.01 -1.01
C ARG A 203 -12.52 10.12 -0.58
N TYR A 204 -13.51 9.72 0.21
CA TYR A 204 -14.42 10.61 0.90
C TYR A 204 -14.60 10.19 2.36
N TYR A 205 -15.05 11.13 3.18
CA TYR A 205 -15.40 10.93 4.58
C TYR A 205 -16.81 11.42 4.84
N VAL A 206 -17.52 10.79 5.77
CA VAL A 206 -18.77 11.34 6.31
C VAL A 206 -18.68 11.40 7.82
N GLN A 207 -18.88 12.58 8.38
CA GLN A 207 -18.95 12.79 9.82
C GLN A 207 -20.09 13.73 10.15
N ASN A 208 -20.92 13.37 11.13
CA ASN A 208 -22.09 14.16 11.53
C ASN A 208 -23.03 14.51 10.35
N ASP A 209 -23.29 13.53 9.47
CA ASP A 209 -24.11 13.68 8.25
C ASP A 209 -23.58 14.70 7.22
N VAL A 210 -22.31 15.10 7.34
CA VAL A 210 -21.62 15.97 6.37
C VAL A 210 -20.57 15.16 5.61
N SER A 211 -20.64 15.23 4.29
CA SER A 211 -19.66 14.59 3.40
C SER A 211 -18.49 15.53 3.10
N TYR A 212 -17.28 14.99 3.17
CA TYR A 212 -16.02 15.67 2.90
C TYR A 212 -15.26 14.88 1.83
N GLU A 213 -14.80 15.57 0.80
CA GLU A 213 -13.83 15.02 -0.14
C GLU A 213 -12.42 15.10 0.46
N MET A 214 -11.52 14.22 0.02
CA MET A 214 -10.10 14.33 0.34
C MET A 214 -9.57 15.72 -0.09
N PRO A 215 -8.77 16.42 0.74
CA PRO A 215 -8.26 17.73 0.37
C PRO A 215 -7.23 17.58 -0.75
N TYR A 216 -7.06 18.64 -1.55
CA TYR A 216 -6.00 18.69 -2.54
C TYR A 216 -4.63 18.86 -1.87
N ALA A 217 -3.60 18.26 -2.47
CA ALA A 217 -2.20 18.49 -2.13
C ALA A 217 -1.84 19.98 -2.28
N THR A 218 -0.98 20.48 -1.40
CA THR A 218 -0.61 21.91 -1.35
C THR A 218 0.83 22.18 -1.80
N TRP A 219 1.59 21.13 -2.12
CA TRP A 219 2.96 21.23 -2.60
C TRP A 219 3.00 21.78 -4.03
N SER A 220 3.91 22.72 -4.29
CA SER A 220 3.94 23.43 -5.58
C SER A 220 4.27 22.55 -6.78
N GLY A 221 4.96 21.42 -6.58
CA GLY A 221 5.23 20.46 -7.65
C GLY A 221 4.08 19.49 -7.93
N ILE A 222 2.99 19.52 -7.15
CA ILE A 222 1.84 18.62 -7.30
C ILE A 222 0.61 19.45 -7.68
N GLU A 223 0.11 19.26 -8.90
CA GLU A 223 -1.11 19.94 -9.38
C GLU A 223 -2.35 19.05 -9.21
N ASP A 224 -3.41 19.62 -8.63
CA ASP A 224 -4.76 19.05 -8.57
C ASP A 224 -4.86 17.59 -8.06
N MET A 225 -3.96 17.16 -7.17
CA MET A 225 -3.99 15.82 -6.57
C MET A 225 -4.87 15.76 -5.32
N ASN A 226 -5.99 15.03 -5.39
CA ASN A 226 -6.82 14.64 -4.25
C ASN A 226 -7.28 13.16 -4.31
N SER A 227 -6.70 12.39 -5.23
CA SER A 227 -6.96 10.98 -5.46
C SER A 227 -5.66 10.28 -5.87
N LEU A 228 -5.67 8.96 -5.98
CA LEU A 228 -4.55 8.21 -6.53
C LEU A 228 -4.81 7.95 -8.02
N THR A 229 -4.02 8.58 -8.88
CA THR A 229 -3.92 8.27 -10.31
C THR A 229 -2.46 8.03 -10.67
N GLU A 230 -2.20 7.30 -11.74
CA GLU A 230 -0.81 7.00 -12.16
C GLU A 230 0.05 8.26 -12.31
N SER A 231 -0.48 9.31 -12.95
CA SER A 231 0.26 10.56 -13.13
C SER A 231 0.52 11.32 -11.83
N GLN A 232 -0.42 11.27 -10.89
CA GLN A 232 -0.29 11.95 -9.61
C GLN A 232 0.68 11.20 -8.69
N CYS A 233 0.69 9.87 -8.72
CA CYS A 233 1.67 9.03 -8.04
C CYS A 233 3.10 9.40 -8.46
N SER A 234 3.41 9.36 -9.77
CA SER A 234 4.75 9.73 -10.26
C SER A 234 5.13 11.17 -9.95
N THR A 235 4.16 12.09 -9.99
CA THR A 235 4.39 13.51 -9.66
C THR A 235 4.74 13.69 -8.18
N ALA A 236 3.99 13.04 -7.28
CA ALA A 236 4.25 13.08 -5.84
C ALA A 236 5.61 12.45 -5.50
N LYS A 237 5.93 11.27 -6.07
CA LYS A 237 7.25 10.63 -5.90
C LYS A 237 8.39 11.55 -6.33
N THR A 238 8.22 12.23 -7.48
CA THR A 238 9.21 13.21 -7.97
C THR A 238 9.35 14.42 -7.04
N GLU A 239 8.25 14.99 -6.53
CA GLU A 239 8.28 16.14 -5.62
C GLU A 239 8.94 15.77 -4.27
N PHE A 240 8.69 14.56 -3.76
CA PHE A 240 9.24 14.08 -2.49
C PHE A 240 10.67 13.54 -2.63
N GLY A 241 11.14 13.27 -3.85
CA GLY A 241 12.43 12.65 -4.10
C GLY A 241 12.47 11.16 -3.76
N ASP A 242 11.32 10.50 -3.77
CA ASP A 242 11.16 9.06 -3.55
C ASP A 242 11.37 8.28 -4.86
N GLU A 243 11.82 7.02 -4.77
CA GLU A 243 11.86 6.11 -5.93
C GLU A 243 10.43 5.76 -6.37
N ASP A 244 10.16 5.82 -7.67
CA ASP A 244 8.83 5.50 -8.24
C ASP A 244 8.71 4.00 -8.56
N ASP A 245 8.86 3.18 -7.51
CA ASP A 245 8.77 1.71 -7.63
C ASP A 245 7.33 1.25 -7.91
N HIS A 246 6.33 2.03 -7.49
CA HIS A 246 4.92 1.84 -7.87
C HIS A 246 4.77 1.70 -9.38
N LYS A 247 5.33 2.63 -10.14
CA LYS A 247 5.35 2.59 -11.60
C LYS A 247 6.21 1.46 -12.14
N ALA A 248 7.36 1.19 -11.54
CA ALA A 248 8.23 0.09 -11.94
C ALA A 248 7.54 -1.27 -11.83
N MET A 249 6.65 -1.44 -10.83
CA MET A 249 5.82 -2.63 -10.64
C MET A 249 4.53 -2.65 -11.46
N GLY A 250 4.29 -1.64 -12.32
CA GLY A 250 3.15 -1.59 -13.24
C GLY A 250 1.94 -0.79 -12.73
N GLY A 251 2.09 -0.10 -11.60
CA GLY A 251 1.16 0.92 -11.13
C GLY A 251 -0.26 0.43 -10.84
N LEU A 252 -1.23 1.33 -11.01
CA LEU A 252 -2.64 1.01 -10.73
C LEU A 252 -3.20 -0.08 -11.64
N GLU A 253 -2.75 -0.17 -12.90
CA GLU A 253 -3.17 -1.23 -13.81
C GLU A 253 -2.78 -2.60 -13.25
N GLN A 254 -1.55 -2.76 -12.77
CA GLN A 254 -1.09 -4.00 -12.17
C GLN A 254 -1.87 -4.36 -10.89
N LEU A 255 -2.08 -3.39 -9.99
CA LEU A 255 -2.90 -3.61 -8.79
C LEU A 255 -4.35 -4.01 -9.16
N GLY A 256 -4.88 -3.41 -10.22
CA GLY A 256 -6.20 -3.72 -10.77
C GLY A 256 -6.38 -5.19 -11.16
N LEU A 257 -5.29 -5.90 -11.50
CA LEU A 257 -5.33 -7.34 -11.81
C LEU A 257 -5.70 -8.18 -10.57
N ALA A 258 -5.18 -7.83 -9.39
CA ALA A 258 -5.57 -8.44 -8.13
C ALA A 258 -7.02 -8.10 -7.77
N MET A 259 -7.39 -6.82 -7.87
CA MET A 259 -8.76 -6.35 -7.61
C MET A 259 -9.80 -7.03 -8.50
N LYS A 260 -9.46 -7.35 -9.76
CA LYS A 260 -10.33 -8.06 -10.71
C LYS A 260 -10.58 -9.51 -10.30
N ARG A 261 -9.56 -10.21 -9.81
CA ARG A 261 -9.69 -11.59 -9.29
C ARG A 261 -10.50 -11.60 -8.00
N GLY A 262 -10.20 -10.65 -7.13
CA GLY A 262 -10.83 -10.42 -5.85
C GLY A 262 -9.84 -10.59 -4.71
N MET A 263 -9.78 -9.61 -3.81
CA MET A 263 -8.81 -9.55 -2.72
C MET A 263 -9.48 -9.85 -1.37
N VAL A 264 -8.69 -10.30 -0.40
CA VAL A 264 -9.15 -10.64 0.95
C VAL A 264 -9.03 -9.42 1.86
N LEU A 265 -10.13 -9.09 2.55
CA LEU A 265 -10.15 -8.03 3.56
C LEU A 265 -9.39 -8.46 4.82
N THR A 266 -8.46 -7.63 5.25
CA THR A 266 -7.69 -7.76 6.50
C THR A 266 -7.97 -6.57 7.42
N MET A 267 -8.04 -6.83 8.72
CA MET A 267 -8.19 -5.82 9.77
C MET A 267 -7.19 -6.14 10.87
N SER A 268 -6.39 -5.17 11.29
CA SER A 268 -5.32 -5.35 12.28
C SER A 268 -5.17 -4.13 13.19
N LEU A 269 -4.43 -4.34 14.28
CA LEU A 269 -3.98 -3.31 15.20
C LEU A 269 -2.57 -3.69 15.65
N TRP A 270 -1.59 -2.81 15.45
CA TRP A 270 -0.19 -3.16 15.64
C TRP A 270 0.67 -1.95 16.03
N THR A 271 1.85 -2.27 16.57
CA THR A 271 2.98 -1.35 16.78
C THR A 271 4.11 -1.71 15.82
N ASP A 272 4.84 -0.72 15.33
CA ASP A 272 5.90 -0.92 14.36
C ASP A 272 7.28 -1.08 15.02
N SER A 273 7.89 -2.26 14.89
CA SER A 273 9.23 -2.53 15.42
C SER A 273 10.36 -2.08 14.50
N ALA A 274 10.08 -1.72 13.24
CA ALA A 274 11.06 -1.34 12.23
C ALA A 274 11.26 0.18 12.17
N ALA A 275 10.17 0.95 12.14
CA ALA A 275 10.21 2.41 11.97
C ALA A 275 9.29 3.17 12.95
N TYR A 276 8.81 2.52 14.01
CA TYR A 276 8.05 3.13 15.10
C TYR A 276 6.79 3.91 14.65
N CYS A 277 6.20 3.54 13.51
CA CYS A 277 5.07 4.22 12.85
C CYS A 277 5.38 5.68 12.45
N LEU A 278 6.64 6.12 12.51
CA LEU A 278 7.02 7.50 12.21
C LEU A 278 6.73 7.87 10.75
N TRP A 279 6.74 6.89 9.86
CA TRP A 279 6.38 7.05 8.46
C TRP A 279 4.91 7.47 8.27
N LEU A 280 4.03 7.15 9.24
CA LEU A 280 2.61 7.47 9.24
C LEU A 280 2.30 8.79 9.97
N ASP A 281 2.87 9.01 11.17
CA ASP A 281 2.36 10.01 12.12
C ASP A 281 3.37 11.07 12.60
N SER A 282 4.61 11.03 12.12
CA SER A 282 5.72 11.89 12.55
C SER A 282 6.48 12.47 11.36
N ASP A 283 7.64 13.10 11.61
CA ASP A 283 8.66 13.41 10.61
C ASP A 283 9.49 12.17 10.27
N TYR A 284 9.57 11.81 8.99
CA TYR A 284 10.36 10.66 8.51
C TYR A 284 10.99 10.95 7.14
N PRO A 285 12.26 10.56 6.90
CA PRO A 285 13.23 10.06 7.88
C PRO A 285 13.56 11.10 8.96
N VAL A 286 13.86 10.65 10.18
CA VAL A 286 14.07 11.53 11.36
C VAL A 286 15.23 12.53 11.25
N THR A 287 16.06 12.39 10.21
CA THR A 287 17.22 13.26 9.93
C THR A 287 16.97 14.29 8.83
N ALA A 288 15.83 14.22 8.13
CA ALA A 288 15.49 15.14 7.05
C ALA A 288 14.96 16.48 7.61
N ASP A 289 15.00 17.54 6.79
CA ASP A 289 14.43 18.83 7.18
C ASP A 289 12.90 18.75 7.12
N VAL A 290 12.21 19.13 8.19
CA VAL A 290 10.74 19.11 8.28
C VAL A 290 10.06 20.03 7.26
N SER A 291 10.80 20.95 6.65
CA SER A 291 10.30 21.80 5.57
C SER A 291 10.43 21.16 4.18
N ASP A 292 11.16 20.05 4.04
CA ASP A 292 11.27 19.32 2.78
C ASP A 292 9.93 18.62 2.47
N PRO A 293 9.44 18.69 1.22
CA PRO A 293 8.22 18.03 0.80
C PRO A 293 8.21 16.53 1.15
N GLY A 294 7.10 16.06 1.73
CA GLY A 294 6.91 14.65 2.07
C GLY A 294 7.57 14.19 3.37
N VAL A 295 8.33 15.03 4.09
CA VAL A 295 8.99 14.64 5.36
C VAL A 295 8.03 14.60 6.53
N SER A 296 7.15 15.58 6.73
CA SER A 296 6.21 15.58 7.85
C SER A 296 4.91 14.86 7.50
N ARG A 297 4.53 13.83 8.27
CA ARG A 297 3.34 12.99 8.05
C ARG A 297 2.32 13.04 9.18
N GLY A 298 2.67 13.70 10.28
CA GLY A 298 1.77 13.99 11.39
C GLY A 298 2.43 14.88 12.44
N THR A 299 1.84 14.91 13.62
CA THR A 299 2.29 15.79 14.73
C THR A 299 3.03 15.04 15.83
N CYS A 300 3.18 13.72 15.71
CA CYS A 300 3.90 12.91 16.68
C CYS A 300 5.38 13.29 16.68
N ALA A 301 6.02 13.17 17.85
CA ALA A 301 7.44 13.45 17.97
C ALA A 301 8.27 12.29 17.42
N THR A 302 9.43 12.58 16.83
CA THR A 302 10.36 11.56 16.31
C THR A 302 10.92 10.59 17.35
N THR A 303 10.60 10.79 18.64
CA THR A 303 10.98 9.94 19.77
C THR A 303 9.84 9.07 20.30
N THR A 304 8.64 9.12 19.69
CA THR A 304 7.50 8.24 20.05
C THR A 304 7.52 6.94 19.26
N GLY A 305 6.55 6.06 19.51
CA GLY A 305 6.32 4.86 18.71
C GLY A 305 7.21 3.66 19.04
N ILE A 306 8.09 3.79 20.04
CA ILE A 306 8.87 2.65 20.55
C ILE A 306 7.87 1.60 21.09
N PRO A 307 7.86 0.36 20.59
CA PRO A 307 6.80 -0.61 20.90
C PRO A 307 6.60 -0.85 22.40
N ASP A 308 7.68 -0.98 23.18
CA ASP A 308 7.60 -1.18 24.63
C ASP A 308 6.90 0.00 25.34
N ASP A 309 7.18 1.23 24.91
CA ASP A 309 6.56 2.44 25.46
C ASP A 309 5.09 2.50 25.06
N VAL A 310 4.78 2.30 23.77
CA VAL A 310 3.40 2.31 23.25
C VAL A 310 2.53 1.27 23.93
N ILE A 311 3.01 0.02 24.05
CA ILE A 311 2.27 -1.06 24.72
C ILE A 311 2.06 -0.75 26.21
N SER A 312 3.04 -0.12 26.87
CA SER A 312 2.92 0.27 28.28
C SER A 312 1.99 1.45 28.51
N GLU A 313 1.96 2.42 27.60
CA GLU A 313 1.19 3.66 27.72
C GLU A 313 -0.24 3.53 27.20
N GLN A 314 -0.44 2.70 26.18
CA GLN A 314 -1.71 2.49 25.49
C GLN A 314 -2.19 1.01 25.56
N PRO A 315 -2.17 0.33 26.72
CA PRO A 315 -2.46 -1.11 26.82
C PRO A 315 -3.93 -1.46 26.54
N ASP A 316 -4.83 -0.48 26.69
CA ASP A 316 -6.28 -0.64 26.51
C ASP A 316 -6.75 -0.06 25.16
N ALA A 317 -5.82 0.33 24.27
CA ALA A 317 -6.15 0.91 22.98
C ALA A 317 -7.01 -0.05 22.15
N THR A 318 -8.05 0.51 21.51
CA THR A 318 -8.94 -0.26 20.64
C THR A 318 -9.22 0.50 19.36
N VAL A 319 -9.39 -0.26 18.28
CA VAL A 319 -9.95 0.22 17.02
C VAL A 319 -11.28 -0.46 16.76
N VAL A 320 -12.27 0.29 16.29
CA VAL A 320 -13.56 -0.27 15.93
C VAL A 320 -13.82 -0.05 14.45
N PHE A 321 -13.72 -1.12 13.66
CA PHE A 321 -14.25 -1.15 12.30
C PHE A 321 -15.67 -1.69 12.32
N SER A 322 -16.61 -0.95 11.74
CA SER A 322 -18.02 -1.32 11.75
C SER A 322 -18.74 -0.88 10.47
N ASN A 323 -20.01 -1.29 10.33
CA ASN A 323 -20.88 -0.86 9.23
C ASN A 323 -20.22 -0.98 7.83
N ILE A 324 -19.56 -2.11 7.60
CA ILE A 324 -18.91 -2.41 6.32
C ILE A 324 -19.99 -2.56 5.25
N ARG A 325 -19.85 -1.79 4.17
CA ARG A 325 -20.73 -1.74 3.01
C ARG A 325 -19.89 -1.86 1.74
N PHE A 326 -20.42 -2.58 0.77
CA PHE A 326 -19.76 -2.84 -0.50
C PHE A 326 -20.80 -2.96 -1.60
N GLY A 327 -20.60 -2.24 -2.71
CA GLY A 327 -21.52 -2.26 -3.84
C GLY A 327 -21.09 -1.32 -4.96
N ASP A 328 -22.02 -1.07 -5.89
CA ASP A 328 -21.79 -0.13 -6.98
C ASP A 328 -21.51 1.28 -6.46
N ILE A 329 -20.75 2.06 -7.22
CA ILE A 329 -20.38 3.43 -6.86
C ILE A 329 -21.62 4.29 -6.56
N GLY A 330 -21.63 4.93 -5.39
CA GLY A 330 -22.73 5.78 -4.94
C GLY A 330 -23.88 5.03 -4.27
N THR A 331 -23.68 3.77 -3.90
CA THR A 331 -24.74 2.96 -3.25
C THR A 331 -24.50 2.72 -1.77
N THR A 332 -23.30 2.99 -1.24
CA THR A 332 -22.99 2.69 0.17
C THR A 332 -23.29 3.87 1.10
N VAL A 333 -23.28 5.10 0.58
CA VAL A 333 -23.51 6.34 1.33
C VAL A 333 -24.27 7.37 0.49
N ASP A 334 -25.34 7.93 1.06
CA ASP A 334 -26.10 9.01 0.43
C ASP A 334 -25.32 10.34 0.45
N GLY A 335 -25.53 11.18 -0.57
CA GLY A 335 -25.02 12.56 -0.56
C GLY A 335 -23.59 12.76 -1.07
N ILE A 336 -22.92 11.71 -1.54
CA ILE A 336 -21.64 11.81 -2.27
C ILE A 336 -21.94 11.72 -3.77
N SER A 337 -21.58 12.77 -4.53
CA SER A 337 -21.85 12.83 -5.98
C SER A 337 -21.27 11.61 -6.71
N THR A 338 -22.04 11.02 -7.62
CA THR A 338 -21.61 9.91 -8.48
C THR A 338 -20.99 10.36 -9.79
N ASP A 339 -20.97 11.66 -10.07
CA ASP A 339 -20.37 12.18 -11.29
C ASP A 339 -18.85 12.04 -11.21
N SER A 340 -18.32 10.95 -11.80
CA SER A 340 -16.95 10.90 -12.29
C SER A 340 -16.79 12.04 -13.30
N SER A 341 -16.20 13.16 -12.88
CA SER A 341 -15.86 14.25 -13.77
C SER A 341 -14.67 13.84 -14.65
N SER A 342 -14.93 13.02 -15.67
CA SER A 342 -14.09 12.90 -16.86
C SER A 342 -14.96 12.85 -18.12
N THR A 343 -15.62 13.96 -18.43
CA THR A 343 -16.04 14.23 -19.81
C THR A 343 -15.73 15.67 -20.16
N SER A 344 -14.59 15.85 -20.82
CA SER A 344 -14.24 17.05 -21.58
C SER A 344 -15.28 17.25 -22.68
N THR A 345 -16.35 17.98 -22.36
CA THR A 345 -17.34 18.37 -23.35
C THR A 345 -16.77 19.52 -24.18
N SER A 346 -16.12 19.19 -25.29
CA SER A 346 -15.77 20.16 -26.33
C SER A 346 -17.04 20.85 -26.83
N THR A 347 -17.28 22.09 -26.40
CA THR A 347 -18.36 22.91 -26.96
C THR A 347 -17.87 23.47 -28.29
N SER A 348 -18.07 22.71 -29.37
CA SER A 348 -17.86 23.19 -30.72
C SER A 348 -18.86 24.30 -31.04
N ALA A 349 -18.40 25.55 -30.99
CA ALA A 349 -19.17 26.72 -31.37
C ALA A 349 -19.49 26.63 -32.87
N THR A 350 -20.77 26.35 -33.18
CA THR A 350 -21.27 26.36 -34.56
C THR A 350 -21.52 27.79 -34.99
N THR A 351 -20.66 28.31 -35.86
CA THR A 351 -20.83 29.60 -36.55
C THR A 351 -22.07 29.55 -37.45
N LYS A 352 -23.08 30.39 -37.16
CA LYS A 352 -24.14 30.74 -38.11
C LYS A 352 -24.19 32.24 -38.34
N THR A 353 -23.85 32.60 -39.57
CA THR A 353 -23.98 33.93 -40.16
C THR A 353 -25.45 34.24 -40.47
N SER A 354 -25.97 35.40 -40.03
CA SER A 354 -27.05 36.11 -40.73
C SER A 354 -27.20 37.58 -40.29
N SER A 355 -26.83 38.46 -41.21
CA SER A 355 -27.36 39.78 -41.59
C SER A 355 -28.35 40.58 -40.71
N SER A 356 -28.01 41.88 -40.62
CA SER A 356 -28.86 43.07 -40.78
C SER A 356 -29.88 43.44 -39.69
N GLY A 357 -29.64 44.58 -39.05
CA GLY A 357 -30.65 45.36 -38.32
C GLY A 357 -30.08 46.66 -37.75
N SER A 358 -30.32 47.77 -38.46
CA SER A 358 -29.94 49.14 -38.11
C SER A 358 -30.61 49.64 -36.82
N SER A 359 -29.86 50.33 -35.96
CA SER A 359 -30.39 51.49 -35.22
C SER A 359 -29.28 52.43 -34.75
N THR A 360 -29.43 53.67 -35.18
CA THR A 360 -28.62 54.88 -34.95
C THR A 360 -28.69 55.36 -33.50
N SER A 361 -27.56 55.80 -32.92
CA SER A 361 -27.49 57.09 -32.20
C SER A 361 -26.05 57.48 -31.88
N THR A 362 -25.84 58.79 -31.97
CA THR A 362 -24.62 59.55 -32.21
C THR A 362 -23.99 60.07 -30.92
N SER A 363 -22.65 60.10 -30.81
CA SER A 363 -21.89 61.27 -30.32
C SER A 363 -20.36 61.07 -30.39
N THR A 364 -19.74 61.76 -31.36
CA THR A 364 -18.50 62.59 -31.30
C THR A 364 -17.78 62.69 -29.94
N SER A 365 -16.45 62.89 -29.79
CA SER A 365 -15.26 63.07 -30.64
C SER A 365 -14.12 63.50 -29.68
N THR A 366 -12.89 63.02 -29.88
CA THR A 366 -11.56 63.73 -29.85
C THR A 366 -10.44 62.93 -29.16
N THR A 367 -9.54 62.41 -29.98
CA THR A 367 -8.08 62.21 -29.76
C THR A 367 -7.32 63.50 -30.18
N PRO A 368 -5.97 63.61 -30.17
CA PRO A 368 -4.89 62.89 -29.45
C PRO A 368 -3.76 63.83 -28.89
N SER A 369 -2.77 63.27 -28.17
CA SER A 369 -1.34 63.68 -28.17
C SER A 369 -0.53 62.73 -27.27
N ALA A 370 0.42 61.90 -27.78
CA ALA A 370 1.81 62.21 -28.16
C ALA A 370 2.67 62.68 -26.96
N SER A 371 3.50 61.82 -26.35
CA SER A 371 4.87 61.39 -26.70
C SER A 371 5.98 62.25 -26.06
N THR A 372 7.00 61.60 -25.46
CA THR A 372 8.48 61.86 -25.49
C THR A 372 9.12 61.35 -24.18
N THR A 373 9.93 60.27 -24.17
CA THR A 373 11.38 60.11 -24.46
C THR A 373 12.37 60.89 -23.59
N SER A 374 13.27 60.16 -22.89
CA SER A 374 14.75 60.34 -22.84
C SER A 374 15.36 59.11 -22.13
N SER A 375 16.08 58.19 -22.79
CA SER A 375 17.50 58.19 -23.25
C SER A 375 18.53 58.15 -22.09
N ALA A 376 19.19 57.01 -21.85
CA ALA A 376 20.51 56.54 -22.39
C ALA A 376 21.73 57.17 -21.65
N SER A 377 22.79 56.47 -21.22
CA SER A 377 23.85 55.80 -22.03
C SER A 377 24.85 55.11 -21.06
N THR A 378 25.27 53.84 -21.24
CA THR A 378 26.45 53.33 -22.00
C THR A 378 27.84 53.56 -21.37
N SER A 379 28.58 52.49 -21.02
CA SER A 379 29.88 52.16 -21.64
C SER A 379 30.52 50.86 -21.12
N THR A 380 31.23 50.22 -22.05
CA THR A 380 31.80 48.87 -22.15
C THR A 380 33.30 48.81 -21.84
N SER A 381 33.79 47.58 -21.59
CA SER A 381 35.09 46.96 -21.98
C SER A 381 35.78 46.27 -20.79
N SER A 382 36.56 45.19 -20.88
CA SER A 382 36.72 44.02 -21.75
C SER A 382 37.99 43.29 -21.26
N THR A 383 37.95 42.01 -20.86
CA THR A 383 39.06 41.03 -21.06
C THR A 383 38.69 39.62 -20.60
N SER A 384 39.00 38.63 -21.43
CA SER A 384 39.06 37.17 -21.20
C SER A 384 40.54 36.75 -20.98
N PRO A 385 40.93 35.45 -20.83
CA PRO A 385 40.31 34.26 -20.21
C PRO A 385 41.31 33.45 -19.33
N SER A 386 40.88 32.38 -18.64
CA SER A 386 41.66 31.12 -18.48
C SER A 386 40.86 30.01 -17.78
N THR A 387 40.96 28.81 -18.35
CA THR A 387 40.53 27.48 -17.88
C THR A 387 41.28 26.97 -16.63
N SER A 388 40.62 26.18 -15.78
CA SER A 388 41.08 24.84 -15.34
C SER A 388 40.09 24.20 -14.35
N SER A 389 39.87 22.90 -14.57
CA SER A 389 39.24 21.86 -13.75
C SER A 389 39.78 21.74 -12.33
N THR A 390 38.95 21.32 -11.36
CA THR A 390 39.37 20.40 -10.28
C THR A 390 38.17 19.62 -9.73
N GLU A 391 38.45 18.33 -9.47
CA GLU A 391 37.60 17.27 -8.97
C GLU A 391 37.05 17.49 -7.55
N THR A 392 35.90 16.87 -7.32
CA THR A 392 35.19 16.72 -6.05
C THR A 392 35.82 15.58 -5.23
N THR A 393 36.14 15.82 -3.96
CA THR A 393 36.48 14.79 -2.97
C THR A 393 35.48 14.84 -1.81
N SER A 394 34.91 13.68 -1.49
CA SER A 394 34.08 13.41 -0.31
C SER A 394 34.88 13.54 1.01
N PRO A 395 34.19 13.73 2.15
CA PRO A 395 34.72 13.27 3.42
C PRO A 395 33.78 12.27 4.11
N SER A 396 34.27 11.03 4.25
CA SER A 396 33.90 10.13 5.35
C SER A 396 34.71 10.50 6.58
N THR A 397 34.08 10.55 7.75
CA THR A 397 34.74 10.63 9.05
C THR A 397 34.36 9.43 9.91
N SER A 398 35.29 8.50 10.07
CA SER A 398 35.26 7.42 11.04
C SER A 398 36.28 7.70 12.13
N THR A 399 35.83 7.71 13.39
CA THR A 399 36.67 7.96 14.57
C THR A 399 37.01 6.63 15.22
N THR A 400 38.30 6.25 15.23
CA THR A 400 38.80 5.08 15.98
C THR A 400 39.55 5.55 17.21
N THR A 401 39.19 5.00 18.37
CA THR A 401 39.95 5.15 19.62
C THR A 401 40.86 3.94 19.81
N THR A 402 42.13 4.20 20.07
CA THR A 402 43.22 3.24 20.28
C THR A 402 43.20 2.61 21.66
N SER A 403 43.56 1.32 21.75
CA SER A 403 44.40 0.79 22.84
C SER A 403 45.17 -0.43 22.36
N ALA A 404 46.49 -0.37 22.56
CA ALA A 404 47.48 -1.34 22.12
C ALA A 404 47.75 -2.39 23.20
N THR A 405 48.06 -3.62 22.81
CA THR A 405 49.14 -4.42 23.42
C THR A 405 49.69 -5.40 22.39
N ALA A 406 51.02 -5.49 22.32
CA ALA A 406 51.81 -6.22 21.33
C ALA A 406 52.17 -7.65 21.78
N SER A 407 52.38 -8.57 20.82
CA SER A 407 53.56 -9.46 20.78
C SER A 407 53.71 -10.18 19.42
N THR A 408 54.70 -9.72 18.64
CA THR A 408 55.76 -10.44 17.90
C THR A 408 55.57 -11.86 17.33
N ASP A 409 55.71 -11.90 15.99
CA ASP A 409 56.73 -12.58 15.16
C ASP A 409 56.64 -14.03 14.67
N ALA A 410 56.92 -14.09 13.35
CA ALA A 410 57.65 -15.08 12.54
C ALA A 410 56.89 -16.28 11.94
N ASP A 411 57.14 -16.74 10.71
CA ASP A 411 57.75 -16.21 9.47
C ASP A 411 57.55 -17.32 8.40
N GLU A 412 57.72 -16.94 7.13
CA GLU A 412 58.26 -17.74 6.00
C GLU A 412 57.40 -18.73 5.17
N THR A 413 57.00 -18.20 4.00
CA THR A 413 57.46 -18.54 2.62
C THR A 413 57.27 -19.95 2.03
N SER A 414 56.63 -20.01 0.84
CA SER A 414 57.30 -20.36 -0.44
C SER A 414 56.35 -20.29 -1.65
N ALA A 415 56.85 -19.69 -2.72
CA ALA A 415 56.35 -19.65 -4.10
C ALA A 415 56.36 -21.05 -4.77
N THR A 416 55.88 -21.35 -6.00
CA THR A 416 55.85 -20.60 -7.28
C THR A 416 55.11 -21.42 -8.36
N ALA A 417 54.77 -20.74 -9.48
CA ALA A 417 54.74 -21.20 -10.89
C ALA A 417 53.45 -21.77 -11.52
N ASP A 418 52.63 -20.85 -12.07
CA ASP A 418 52.45 -20.56 -13.50
C ASP A 418 52.59 -21.70 -14.56
N THR A 419 51.55 -21.91 -15.37
CA THR A 419 51.70 -22.17 -16.81
C THR A 419 50.45 -21.75 -17.58
N THR A 420 50.65 -20.87 -18.55
CA THR A 420 49.73 -20.39 -19.59
C THR A 420 49.60 -21.38 -20.74
N SER A 421 48.43 -21.45 -21.40
CA SER A 421 48.35 -21.49 -22.86
C SER A 421 46.94 -21.16 -23.38
N THR A 422 46.95 -20.55 -24.55
CA THR A 422 45.96 -19.64 -25.15
C THR A 422 45.12 -20.30 -26.25
N SER A 423 44.09 -19.57 -26.72
CA SER A 423 43.62 -19.46 -28.13
C SER A 423 42.45 -20.42 -28.53
N VAL A 424 41.41 -20.08 -29.32
CA VAL A 424 40.99 -18.90 -30.13
C VAL A 424 39.44 -18.91 -30.25
N ALA A 425 38.90 -17.71 -30.45
CA ALA A 425 37.54 -17.29 -30.82
C ALA A 425 36.88 -17.97 -32.05
N ALA A 426 35.54 -17.82 -32.13
CA ALA A 426 34.86 -17.14 -33.25
C ALA A 426 33.37 -16.90 -32.95
N GLU A 427 32.96 -15.63 -33.00
CA GLU A 427 31.58 -15.16 -33.18
C GLU A 427 31.10 -15.42 -34.62
N THR A 428 29.78 -15.53 -34.82
CA THR A 428 28.98 -14.68 -35.73
C THR A 428 27.48 -15.06 -35.69
N THR A 429 26.65 -14.09 -35.26
CA THR A 429 25.45 -13.51 -35.93
C THR A 429 24.81 -14.27 -37.12
N SER A 430 23.49 -14.28 -37.40
CA SER A 430 22.38 -13.37 -37.11
C SER A 430 21.04 -13.93 -37.68
N THR A 431 19.90 -13.37 -37.20
CA THR A 431 18.62 -13.04 -37.92
C THR A 431 17.76 -14.16 -38.50
N SER A 432 16.42 -14.14 -38.58
CA SER A 432 15.24 -13.41 -38.03
C SER A 432 14.04 -13.85 -38.91
N SER A 433 12.80 -13.48 -38.55
CA SER A 433 11.53 -13.54 -39.33
C SER A 433 10.82 -14.92 -39.38
N GLU A 434 9.49 -15.06 -39.36
CA GLU A 434 8.34 -14.14 -39.36
C GLU A 434 7.06 -14.93 -39.00
N ALA A 435 5.92 -14.23 -38.94
CA ALA A 435 4.68 -14.52 -38.23
C ALA A 435 3.58 -15.33 -38.94
N ASN A 436 2.56 -15.67 -38.13
CA ASN A 436 1.09 -15.65 -38.33
C ASN A 436 0.28 -16.77 -39.03
N GLU A 437 -0.83 -17.09 -38.33
CA GLU A 437 -2.21 -17.47 -38.76
C GLU A 437 -2.40 -18.80 -39.53
N ALA A 438 -3.53 -19.52 -39.49
CA ALA A 438 -4.80 -19.57 -38.75
C ALA A 438 -5.50 -20.90 -39.18
N ASP A 439 -6.68 -21.18 -38.61
CA ASP A 439 -7.69 -22.18 -39.01
C ASP A 439 -7.44 -23.68 -38.73
N ASP A 440 -8.32 -24.31 -37.94
CA ASP A 440 -9.51 -24.98 -38.50
C ASP A 440 -10.48 -25.44 -37.39
N ALA A 441 -11.77 -25.44 -37.72
CA ALA A 441 -12.92 -25.64 -36.86
C ALA A 441 -13.59 -27.01 -37.05
N SER A 442 -14.52 -27.33 -36.14
CA SER A 442 -15.65 -28.29 -36.25
C SER A 442 -15.28 -29.80 -36.20
N GLU A 443 -16.06 -30.74 -35.65
CA GLU A 443 -17.51 -30.89 -35.44
C GLU A 443 -17.80 -31.64 -34.12
N VAL A 444 -18.83 -31.27 -33.33
CA VAL A 444 -20.20 -31.82 -33.26
C VAL A 444 -20.29 -33.32 -32.90
N ASP A 445 -20.80 -33.63 -31.70
CA ASP A 445 -22.05 -34.39 -31.56
C ASP A 445 -22.61 -34.32 -30.13
N ALA A 446 -23.86 -33.90 -30.09
CA ALA A 446 -24.78 -34.00 -28.96
C ALA A 446 -25.44 -35.38 -28.98
N GLU A 447 -25.94 -35.85 -27.84
CA GLU A 447 -27.29 -36.44 -27.72
C GLU A 447 -27.63 -36.60 -26.23
N ALA A 448 -28.90 -36.35 -25.95
CA ALA A 448 -29.60 -36.48 -24.67
C ALA A 448 -29.83 -37.99 -24.37
N ASP A 449 -30.40 -38.46 -23.25
CA ASP A 449 -31.68 -38.09 -22.66
C ASP A 449 -31.97 -39.00 -21.44
N SER A 450 -32.77 -38.49 -20.49
CA SER A 450 -33.72 -39.20 -19.60
C SER A 450 -33.21 -40.28 -18.61
N ALA A 451 -33.82 -40.59 -17.47
CA ALA A 451 -34.85 -40.02 -16.59
C ALA A 451 -34.96 -40.93 -15.36
N ALA A 452 -35.42 -40.35 -14.24
CA ALA A 452 -36.33 -40.91 -13.23
C ALA A 452 -35.96 -42.12 -12.32
N GLU A 453 -36.05 -41.81 -11.02
CA GLU A 453 -36.66 -42.56 -9.90
C GLU A 453 -36.07 -43.88 -9.36
N SER A 454 -35.72 -43.86 -8.07
CA SER A 454 -36.47 -44.62 -7.04
C SER A 454 -35.99 -44.32 -5.62
N ASP A 455 -36.95 -44.02 -4.75
CA ASP A 455 -36.88 -44.05 -3.29
C ASP A 455 -36.49 -45.44 -2.76
N ALA A 456 -35.69 -45.46 -1.69
CA ALA A 456 -35.77 -46.50 -0.66
C ALA A 456 -35.14 -46.01 0.66
N ASP A 457 -36.02 -45.66 1.60
CA ASP A 457 -35.83 -45.68 3.05
C ASP A 457 -35.17 -47.00 3.51
N VAL A 458 -34.09 -46.91 4.29
CA VAL A 458 -33.79 -47.87 5.37
C VAL A 458 -33.12 -47.14 6.53
N ASP A 459 -33.93 -46.93 7.57
CA ASP A 459 -33.53 -46.69 8.96
C ASP A 459 -32.83 -47.94 9.51
N THR A 460 -31.67 -47.78 10.16
CA THR A 460 -31.22 -48.70 11.23
C THR A 460 -30.23 -48.00 12.15
N THR A 461 -30.77 -47.54 13.27
CA THR A 461 -30.09 -47.29 14.53
C THR A 461 -29.16 -48.43 14.94
N THR A 462 -27.92 -48.13 15.33
CA THR A 462 -27.23 -48.85 16.41
C THR A 462 -26.27 -47.92 17.15
N ALA A 463 -26.72 -47.45 18.30
CA ALA A 463 -25.87 -46.78 19.29
C ALA A 463 -24.96 -47.82 19.96
N THR A 464 -23.66 -47.52 20.05
CA THR A 464 -22.76 -48.22 20.96
C THR A 464 -22.06 -47.19 21.83
N THR A 465 -22.53 -47.10 23.07
CA THR A 465 -21.92 -46.38 24.18
C THR A 465 -20.69 -47.13 24.69
N THR A 466 -19.55 -46.46 24.80
CA THR A 466 -18.41 -46.94 25.60
C THR A 466 -18.04 -45.89 26.63
N SER A 467 -18.23 -46.26 27.89
CA SER A 467 -17.93 -45.50 29.10
C SER A 467 -16.44 -45.52 29.42
N ALA A 468 -15.86 -44.36 29.75
CA ALA A 468 -14.55 -44.22 30.38
C ALA A 468 -14.72 -44.05 31.90
N PRO A 469 -13.86 -44.63 32.76
CA PRO A 469 -13.95 -44.45 34.20
C PRO A 469 -13.15 -43.22 34.66
N ALA A 470 -13.77 -42.46 35.55
CA ALA A 470 -13.15 -41.40 36.32
C ALA A 470 -12.33 -41.97 37.49
N THR A 471 -11.17 -41.37 37.76
CA THR A 471 -10.48 -41.48 39.06
C THR A 471 -10.13 -40.08 39.56
N THR A 472 -10.72 -39.77 40.71
CA THR A 472 -10.50 -38.60 41.56
C THR A 472 -9.26 -38.78 42.44
N THR A 473 -8.40 -37.77 42.51
CA THR A 473 -7.66 -37.45 43.75
C THR A 473 -7.36 -35.95 43.81
N SER A 474 -7.65 -35.39 44.97
CA SER A 474 -7.65 -33.97 45.33
C SER A 474 -6.49 -33.63 46.26
N ALA A 475 -5.88 -32.45 46.10
CA ALA A 475 -5.32 -31.61 47.17
C ALA A 475 -4.90 -30.22 46.64
N PRO A 476 -4.88 -29.16 47.47
CA PRO A 476 -5.17 -27.79 47.05
C PRO A 476 -3.96 -26.82 47.08
N SER A 477 -4.01 -25.73 46.31
CA SER A 477 -3.17 -24.55 46.57
C SER A 477 -3.87 -23.23 46.17
N THR A 478 -4.29 -22.51 47.21
CA THR A 478 -4.30 -21.04 47.42
C THR A 478 -4.65 -20.10 46.26
N SER A 479 -5.75 -19.38 46.48
CA SER A 479 -6.22 -18.21 45.74
C SER A 479 -5.39 -16.93 46.00
N THR A 480 -5.28 -16.09 44.97
CA THR A 480 -5.47 -14.64 45.10
C THR A 480 -6.27 -14.14 43.91
N SER A 481 -7.50 -13.72 44.19
CA SER A 481 -8.43 -13.07 43.28
C SER A 481 -8.43 -11.57 43.57
N SER A 482 -8.35 -10.76 42.51
CA SER A 482 -8.77 -9.36 42.55
C SER A 482 -9.45 -8.99 41.24
N CYS A 483 -10.69 -9.44 41.09
CA CYS A 483 -11.59 -8.96 40.04
C CYS A 483 -12.55 -7.95 40.70
N LYS A 484 -12.40 -6.66 40.37
CA LYS A 484 -13.31 -5.60 40.84
C LYS A 484 -14.57 -5.62 39.99
N THR A 485 -15.68 -6.07 40.57
CA THR A 485 -17.02 -5.90 40.00
C THR A 485 -17.47 -4.45 40.17
N ARG A 486 -17.70 -3.73 39.07
CA ARG A 486 -18.33 -2.40 39.07
C ARG A 486 -19.85 -2.57 39.14
N ALA A 487 -20.46 -1.99 40.17
CA ALA A 487 -21.89 -2.04 40.42
C ALA A 487 -22.67 -1.22 39.37
N ARG A 488 -23.70 -1.83 38.76
CA ARG A 488 -24.80 -1.13 38.09
C ARG A 488 -25.56 -0.29 39.12
N ARG A 489 -25.82 0.97 38.80
CA ARG A 489 -26.91 1.76 39.39
C ARG A 489 -28.00 1.98 38.33
N ASN A 490 -29.24 1.86 38.80
CA ASN A 490 -30.50 2.06 38.09
C ASN A 490 -30.61 3.43 37.41
#